data_AF-A0A7W0FUJ2-F1
#
_entry.id   AF-A0A7W0FUJ2-F1
#
_cell.length_a   1.000
_cell.length_b   1.000
_cell.length_c   1.000
_cell.angle_alpha   90.00
_cell.angle_beta   90.00
_cell.angle_gamma   90.00
#
_symmetry.space_group_name_H-M   'P 1'
#
loop_
_entity.id
_entity.type
_entity.pdbx_description
1 polymer ?
#
loop_
_entity_poly.entity_id
_entity_poly.type
_entity_poly.pdbx_seq_one_letter_code
_entity_poly.pdbx_strand_id
1 'polypeptide(L)'
;MAYPASLQQEMDWKIGAKIHFEEETDNDYIGLKEINYATKNILKKTFHIKIDSCEENAKILLKKENGDIKIDHYTEKMNPYVGEEMHNTLLYTTARGFCQSETFKQVYPYLFEDCTKPLSIEDVANKYSLIIDPNWRFKIFKIVAHKYQNSTTFSAQLLFNDKENIYFNSNPISAGLHMTLIQCQDPSIFENDILIDQILEYLNQHLQGKLIKIAPKNGIADLEFGISGTTWRIRAGQKIELNK
;
A
#
# COMPACT_ATOMS: atom_id res chain seq x y z
N MET A 1 19.69 22.68 36.84
CA MET A 1 20.64 22.23 35.78
C MET A 1 19.82 21.92 34.55
N ALA A 2 20.07 22.63 33.45
CA ALA A 2 19.36 22.46 32.19
C ALA A 2 19.97 21.29 31.41
N TYR A 3 19.12 20.50 30.76
CA TYR A 3 19.54 19.40 29.89
C TYR A 3 20.26 19.94 28.63
N PRO A 4 21.20 19.16 28.05
CA PRO A 4 21.88 19.55 26.82
C PRO A 4 20.90 19.61 25.63
N ALA A 5 21.03 20.66 24.81
CA ALA A 5 20.16 20.95 23.66
C ALA A 5 20.06 19.81 22.63
N SER A 6 21.02 18.89 22.59
CA SER A 6 21.02 17.72 21.70
C SER A 6 20.03 16.62 22.11
N LEU A 7 19.38 16.75 23.27
CA LEU A 7 18.34 15.85 23.79
C LEU A 7 16.96 16.51 23.87
N GLN A 8 16.80 17.73 23.34
CA GLN A 8 15.51 18.28 22.91
C GLN A 8 15.08 17.56 21.61
N GLN A 9 14.84 16.26 21.79
CA GLN A 9 14.11 15.33 20.95
C GLN A 9 13.61 15.90 19.62
N GLU A 10 14.39 15.66 18.57
CA GLU A 10 13.83 15.28 17.27
C GLU A 10 12.94 14.05 17.52
N MET A 11 11.68 14.29 17.91
CA MET A 11 10.64 13.31 17.68
C MET A 11 10.62 13.11 16.17
N ASP A 12 11.11 11.98 15.69
CA ASP A 12 10.97 11.53 14.31
C ASP A 12 9.47 11.36 14.00
N TRP A 13 8.77 12.45 13.70
CA TRP A 13 7.36 12.43 13.33
C TRP A 13 7.19 11.55 12.09
N LYS A 14 6.22 10.63 12.13
CA LYS A 14 6.01 9.55 11.15
C LYS A 14 4.61 9.54 10.53
N ILE A 15 4.26 10.60 9.84
CA ILE A 15 3.04 10.79 9.07
C ILE A 15 3.14 10.02 7.77
N GLY A 16 2.47 8.86 7.74
CA GLY A 16 2.18 8.13 6.51
C GLY A 16 0.78 8.44 5.99
N ALA A 17 0.51 8.10 4.73
CA ALA A 17 -0.85 8.07 4.19
C ALA A 17 -0.93 6.89 3.23
N LYS A 18 -1.99 6.08 3.32
CA LYS A 18 -2.28 4.95 2.41
C LYS A 18 -3.50 5.29 1.56
N ILE A 19 -3.48 5.00 0.25
CA ILE A 19 -4.67 5.05 -0.62
C ILE A 19 -5.32 3.66 -0.61
N HIS A 20 -6.58 3.59 -0.20
CA HIS A 20 -7.41 2.40 -0.34
C HIS A 20 -8.14 2.41 -1.69
N PHE A 21 -8.22 1.25 -2.33
CA PHE A 21 -8.90 1.08 -3.62
C PHE A 21 -10.27 0.41 -3.47
N GLU A 22 -11.14 0.67 -4.44
CA GLU A 22 -12.51 0.15 -4.48
C GLU A 22 -12.55 -1.38 -4.52
N GLU A 23 -13.45 -1.97 -3.74
CA GLU A 23 -13.55 -3.43 -3.65
C GLU A 23 -14.26 -4.03 -4.86
N GLU A 24 -15.34 -3.38 -5.30
CA GLU A 24 -16.24 -3.88 -6.32
C GLU A 24 -15.90 -3.35 -7.72
N THR A 25 -16.02 -4.21 -8.73
CA THR A 25 -15.83 -3.84 -10.14
C THR A 25 -17.02 -3.01 -10.66
N ASP A 26 -16.73 -2.06 -11.55
CA ASP A 26 -17.70 -1.31 -12.36
C ASP A 26 -17.31 -1.42 -13.85
N ASN A 27 -18.09 -0.82 -14.74
CA ASN A 27 -17.83 -0.76 -16.17
C ASN A 27 -16.49 -0.09 -16.52
N ASP A 28 -16.04 0.87 -15.71
CA ASP A 28 -14.88 1.71 -16.01
C ASP A 28 -13.60 1.29 -15.27
N TYR A 29 -13.69 0.43 -14.25
CA TYR A 29 -12.56 0.04 -13.42
C TYR A 29 -12.77 -1.33 -12.78
N ILE A 30 -11.68 -2.03 -12.48
CA ILE A 30 -11.70 -3.30 -11.76
C ILE A 30 -11.55 -3.07 -10.25
N GLY A 31 -12.31 -3.81 -9.46
CA GLY A 31 -12.25 -3.80 -8.00
C GLY A 31 -11.19 -4.75 -7.45
N LEU A 32 -10.83 -4.56 -6.17
CA LEU A 32 -9.83 -5.40 -5.48
C LEU A 32 -10.22 -6.89 -5.45
N LYS A 33 -11.51 -7.20 -5.38
CA LYS A 33 -11.99 -8.61 -5.40
C LYS A 33 -11.63 -9.32 -6.69
N GLU A 34 -11.81 -8.66 -7.82
CA GLU A 34 -11.48 -9.22 -9.13
C GLU A 34 -9.97 -9.34 -9.33
N ILE A 35 -9.18 -8.36 -8.86
CA ILE A 35 -7.72 -8.41 -8.90
C ILE A 35 -7.20 -9.61 -8.10
N ASN A 36 -7.66 -9.77 -6.86
CA ASN A 36 -7.29 -10.89 -6.01
C ASN A 36 -7.72 -12.23 -6.61
N TYR A 37 -8.95 -12.33 -7.13
CA TYR A 37 -9.46 -13.54 -7.78
C TYR A 37 -8.58 -13.95 -8.97
N ALA A 38 -8.26 -13.01 -9.86
CA ALA A 38 -7.36 -13.26 -10.98
C ALA A 38 -5.98 -13.74 -10.50
N THR A 39 -5.44 -13.07 -9.48
CA THR A 39 -4.13 -13.40 -8.89
C THR A 39 -4.11 -14.81 -8.28
N LYS A 40 -5.10 -15.15 -7.43
CA LYS A 40 -5.24 -16.49 -6.83
C LYS A 40 -5.38 -17.58 -7.89
N ASN A 41 -6.16 -17.33 -8.94
CA ASN A 41 -6.33 -18.31 -10.00
C ASN A 41 -5.04 -18.59 -10.76
N ILE A 42 -4.21 -17.57 -11.01
CA ILE A 42 -2.89 -17.76 -11.62
C ILE A 42 -1.98 -18.57 -10.71
N LEU A 43 -1.97 -18.28 -9.40
CA LEU A 43 -1.21 -19.06 -8.43
C LEU A 43 -1.67 -20.52 -8.36
N LYS A 44 -2.98 -20.78 -8.35
CA LYS A 44 -3.55 -22.14 -8.35
C LYS A 44 -3.32 -22.92 -9.64
N LYS A 45 -3.10 -22.23 -10.76
CA LYS A 45 -2.68 -22.87 -12.03
C LYS A 45 -1.18 -23.21 -12.03
N THR A 46 -0.39 -22.42 -11.30
CA THR A 46 1.07 -22.57 -11.27
C THR A 46 1.54 -23.55 -10.19
N PHE A 47 0.84 -23.58 -9.05
CA PHE A 47 1.18 -24.37 -7.88
C PHE A 47 0.04 -25.30 -7.48
N HIS A 48 0.40 -26.45 -6.91
CA HIS A 48 -0.57 -27.31 -6.23
C HIS A 48 -0.91 -26.74 -4.84
N ILE A 49 -1.87 -25.82 -4.80
CA ILE A 49 -2.30 -25.14 -3.57
C ILE A 49 -3.18 -26.07 -2.72
N LYS A 50 -2.78 -26.32 -1.47
CA LYS A 50 -3.54 -27.19 -0.54
C LYS A 50 -4.61 -26.46 0.26
N ILE A 51 -4.32 -25.22 0.63
CA ILE A 51 -5.20 -24.37 1.45
C ILE A 51 -5.18 -22.98 0.85
N ASP A 52 -6.36 -22.39 0.70
CA ASP A 52 -6.57 -20.98 0.36
C ASP A 52 -7.53 -20.39 1.39
N SER A 53 -6.97 -19.68 2.38
CA SER A 53 -7.73 -18.99 3.42
C SER A 53 -7.89 -17.50 3.13
N CYS A 54 -7.15 -16.94 2.18
CA CYS A 54 -7.08 -15.49 1.99
C CYS A 54 -8.45 -14.89 1.63
N GLU A 55 -8.75 -13.73 2.18
CA GLU A 55 -9.94 -12.93 1.88
C GLU A 55 -9.95 -12.47 0.41
N GLU A 56 -11.13 -12.11 -0.09
CA GLU A 56 -11.34 -11.73 -1.49
C GLU A 56 -10.72 -10.39 -1.86
N ASN A 57 -10.58 -9.44 -0.93
CA ASN A 57 -10.02 -8.09 -1.17
C ASN A 57 -8.60 -7.90 -0.59
N ALA A 58 -8.03 -8.94 0.05
CA ALA A 58 -6.78 -8.84 0.79
C ALA A 58 -5.53 -9.05 -0.08
N LYS A 59 -4.38 -8.55 0.38
CA LYS A 59 -3.06 -8.92 -0.16
C LYS A 59 -2.80 -10.42 0.12
N ILE A 60 -2.25 -11.14 -0.87
CA ILE A 60 -1.99 -12.59 -0.74
C ILE A 60 -0.66 -12.83 -0.04
N LEU A 61 -0.64 -13.69 0.97
CA LEU A 61 0.56 -14.32 1.51
C LEU A 61 0.72 -15.72 0.89
N LEU A 62 1.76 -15.93 0.10
CA LEU A 62 2.13 -17.26 -0.40
C LEU A 62 3.20 -17.85 0.53
N LYS A 63 2.89 -19.01 1.13
CA LYS A 63 3.77 -19.66 2.10
C LYS A 63 3.89 -21.16 1.84
N LYS A 64 5.00 -21.75 2.30
CA LYS A 64 5.25 -23.18 2.28
C LYS A 64 5.31 -23.70 3.70
N GLU A 65 4.43 -24.63 4.04
CA GLU A 65 4.36 -25.23 5.37
C GLU A 65 4.33 -26.75 5.21
N ASN A 66 5.29 -27.44 5.85
CA ASN A 66 5.44 -28.90 5.74
C ASN A 66 5.57 -29.42 4.29
N GLY A 67 6.17 -28.62 3.40
CA GLY A 67 6.32 -28.95 1.98
C GLY A 67 5.13 -28.58 1.10
N ASP A 68 3.98 -28.24 1.68
CA ASP A 68 2.79 -27.83 0.96
C ASP A 68 2.74 -26.32 0.77
N ILE A 69 2.32 -25.87 -0.42
CA ILE A 69 2.11 -24.46 -0.73
C ILE A 69 0.68 -24.06 -0.36
N LYS A 70 0.55 -22.92 0.32
CA LYS A 70 -0.72 -22.36 0.82
C LYS A 70 -0.84 -20.89 0.46
N ILE A 71 -2.07 -20.46 0.21
CA ILE A 71 -2.47 -19.06 0.08
C ILE A 71 -3.12 -18.62 1.40
N ASP A 72 -2.62 -17.56 2.01
CA ASP A 72 -3.07 -17.02 3.29
C ASP A 72 -3.20 -15.49 3.24
N HIS A 73 -3.70 -14.87 4.30
CA HIS A 73 -3.79 -13.41 4.40
C HIS A 73 -2.43 -12.80 4.70
N TYR A 74 -2.00 -11.84 3.89
CA TYR A 74 -0.87 -11.00 4.27
C TYR A 74 -1.29 -9.99 5.34
N THR A 75 -0.54 -9.94 6.43
CA THR A 75 -0.75 -9.02 7.55
C THR A 75 0.52 -8.21 7.77
N GLU A 76 0.43 -6.87 7.69
CA GLU A 76 1.59 -5.98 7.86
C GLU A 76 1.93 -5.78 9.35
N LYS A 77 0.97 -5.98 10.26
CA LYS A 77 1.12 -5.91 11.73
C LYS A 77 0.12 -6.82 12.47
N MET A 78 0.40 -7.10 13.75
CA MET A 78 -0.32 -8.00 14.67
C MET A 78 -1.86 -7.84 14.66
N ASN A 79 -2.54 -8.56 13.77
CA ASN A 79 -3.92 -9.02 13.92
C ASN A 79 -4.19 -10.09 12.86
N PRO A 80 -4.06 -11.39 13.19
CA PRO A 80 -4.11 -12.48 12.20
C PRO A 80 -5.49 -12.71 11.57
N TYR A 81 -6.53 -11.98 12.00
CA TYR A 81 -7.91 -12.15 11.54
C TYR A 81 -8.40 -11.06 10.58
N VAL A 82 -7.51 -10.16 10.14
CA VAL A 82 -7.83 -9.09 9.19
C VAL A 82 -6.72 -9.05 8.14
N GLY A 83 -7.01 -9.42 6.90
CA GLY A 83 -6.04 -9.21 5.82
C GLY A 83 -5.77 -7.73 5.61
N GLU A 84 -4.53 -7.34 5.33
CA GLU A 84 -4.29 -5.96 4.86
C GLU A 84 -4.88 -5.84 3.46
N GLU A 85 -5.86 -4.93 3.31
CA GLU A 85 -6.43 -4.54 2.02
C GLU A 85 -5.32 -4.14 1.05
N MET A 86 -5.50 -4.43 -0.23
CA MET A 86 -4.57 -3.92 -1.25
C MET A 86 -4.63 -2.39 -1.27
N HIS A 87 -3.50 -1.76 -0.96
CA HIS A 87 -3.37 -0.31 -0.88
C HIS A 87 -2.06 0.12 -1.52
N ASN A 88 -1.96 1.42 -1.78
CA ASN A 88 -0.74 2.08 -2.21
C ASN A 88 -0.31 3.09 -1.15
N THR A 89 0.96 3.11 -0.78
CA THR A 89 1.46 4.13 0.14
C THR A 89 1.63 5.47 -0.58
N LEU A 90 0.81 6.44 -0.18
CA LEU A 90 0.88 7.82 -0.66
C LEU A 90 2.13 8.50 -0.10
N LEU A 91 2.38 8.43 1.23
CA LEU A 91 3.35 9.29 1.91
C LEU A 91 4.02 8.67 3.15
N TYR A 92 5.19 9.20 3.52
CA TYR A 92 5.85 8.97 4.81
C TYR A 92 6.67 10.20 5.26
N THR A 93 6.75 10.44 6.57
CA THR A 93 7.75 11.32 7.17
C THR A 93 8.75 10.46 7.97
N THR A 94 9.98 10.34 7.45
CA THR A 94 11.19 9.72 8.03
C THR A 94 11.18 8.28 8.59
N ALA A 95 11.78 7.37 7.79
CA ALA A 95 12.40 6.06 8.07
C ALA A 95 11.70 5.03 8.99
N ARG A 96 11.03 4.05 8.37
CA ARG A 96 11.02 2.66 8.86
C ARG A 96 11.80 1.79 7.88
N GLY A 97 12.91 1.23 8.35
CA GLY A 97 13.51 0.06 7.74
C GLY A 97 12.66 -1.18 8.02
N PHE A 98 12.67 -2.10 7.04
CA PHE A 98 11.98 -3.40 6.93
C PHE A 98 10.48 -3.29 6.54
N CYS A 99 10.04 -3.43 5.28
CA CYS A 99 10.59 -4.01 4.04
C CYS A 99 10.40 -3.05 2.85
N GLN A 100 11.46 -2.81 2.07
CA GLN A 100 11.54 -1.78 1.02
C GLN A 100 10.87 -2.17 -0.30
N SER A 101 9.56 -2.45 -0.31
CA SER A 101 8.77 -2.57 -1.56
C SER A 101 7.80 -1.42 -1.78
N GLU A 102 7.68 -0.49 -0.83
CA GLU A 102 6.89 0.71 -1.00
C GLU A 102 7.81 1.92 -0.89
N THR A 103 8.28 2.42 -2.04
CA THR A 103 9.24 3.51 -2.14
C THR A 103 8.79 4.67 -1.25
N PHE A 104 9.67 5.17 -0.39
CA PHE A 104 9.36 6.23 0.57
C PHE A 104 10.05 7.54 0.13
N LYS A 105 9.34 8.68 0.11
CA LYS A 105 9.89 10.00 -0.26
C LYS A 105 9.47 11.04 0.78
N GLN A 106 10.39 11.94 1.13
CA GLN A 106 10.11 13.07 2.02
C GLN A 106 9.34 14.15 1.23
N VAL A 107 8.14 14.54 1.71
CA VAL A 107 7.25 15.47 0.99
C VAL A 107 6.85 16.69 1.84
N TYR A 108 7.17 16.68 3.14
CA TYR A 108 6.74 17.69 4.12
C TYR A 108 6.95 19.15 3.68
N PRO A 109 8.13 19.57 3.15
CA PRO A 109 8.36 20.96 2.73
C PRO A 109 7.54 21.40 1.50
N TYR A 110 7.01 20.46 0.72
CA TYR A 110 6.20 20.77 -0.47
C TYR A 110 4.72 20.94 -0.16
N LEU A 111 4.27 20.37 0.97
CA LEU A 111 2.88 20.43 1.40
C LEU A 111 2.64 21.53 2.42
N PHE A 112 3.65 21.87 3.22
CA PHE A 112 3.56 22.83 4.30
C PHE A 112 4.76 23.78 4.24
N GLU A 113 4.46 25.08 4.08
CA GLU A 113 5.48 26.11 3.83
C GLU A 113 6.24 26.53 5.10
N ASP A 114 5.70 26.25 6.30
CA ASP A 114 6.33 26.52 7.59
C ASP A 114 6.23 25.29 8.50
N CYS A 115 7.34 24.56 8.54
CA CYS A 115 7.48 23.28 9.21
C CYS A 115 8.26 23.39 10.53
N THR A 116 8.34 24.59 11.10
CA THR A 116 9.13 24.87 12.32
C THR A 116 8.51 24.28 13.60
N LYS A 117 7.26 23.81 13.53
CA LYS A 117 6.57 23.06 14.59
C LYS A 117 5.88 21.82 14.01
N PRO A 118 5.63 20.78 14.82
CA PRO A 118 4.80 19.64 14.41
C PRO A 118 3.39 20.12 14.04
N LEU A 119 2.90 19.70 12.88
CA LEU A 119 1.52 19.94 12.49
C LEU A 119 0.55 19.10 13.32
N SER A 120 -0.64 19.66 13.56
CA SER A 120 -1.73 18.87 14.11
C SER A 120 -2.20 17.82 13.09
N ILE A 121 -2.80 16.74 13.59
CA ILE A 121 -3.48 15.74 12.76
C ILE A 121 -4.51 16.42 11.85
N GLU A 122 -5.21 17.41 12.39
CA GLU A 122 -6.25 18.16 11.72
C GLU A 122 -5.69 18.96 10.53
N ASP A 123 -4.55 19.64 10.70
CA ASP A 123 -3.90 20.38 9.62
C ASP A 123 -3.44 19.45 8.49
N VAL A 124 -2.92 18.30 8.87
CA VAL A 124 -2.50 17.24 7.96
C VAL A 124 -3.71 16.72 7.18
N ALA A 125 -4.78 16.31 7.87
CA ALA A 125 -6.01 15.83 7.27
C ALA A 125 -6.68 16.87 6.35
N ASN A 126 -6.76 18.13 6.79
CA ASN A 126 -7.31 19.24 6.01
C ASN A 126 -6.51 19.44 4.73
N LYS A 127 -5.17 19.45 4.79
CA LYS A 127 -4.33 19.58 3.60
C LYS A 127 -4.59 18.45 2.60
N TYR A 128 -4.73 17.22 3.06
CA TYR A 128 -5.01 16.09 2.17
C TYR A 128 -6.43 16.11 1.60
N SER A 129 -7.43 16.56 2.35
CA SER A 129 -8.79 16.72 1.81
C SER A 129 -8.87 17.72 0.65
N LEU A 130 -7.91 18.64 0.53
CA LEU A 130 -7.80 19.57 -0.60
C LEU A 130 -7.09 18.95 -1.82
N ILE A 131 -6.39 17.85 -1.62
CA ILE A 131 -5.55 17.22 -2.64
C ILE A 131 -6.25 16.01 -3.24
N ILE A 132 -6.86 15.17 -2.38
CA ILE A 132 -7.41 13.90 -2.81
C ILE A 132 -8.81 14.07 -3.38
N ASP A 133 -9.02 13.52 -4.57
CA ASP A 133 -10.32 13.48 -5.24
C ASP A 133 -10.82 12.03 -5.32
N PRO A 134 -12.03 11.71 -4.81
CA PRO A 134 -12.66 10.37 -4.89
C PRO A 134 -12.78 9.82 -6.33
N ASN A 135 -12.63 10.68 -7.33
CA ASN A 135 -12.61 10.31 -8.74
C ASN A 135 -11.24 9.94 -9.28
N TRP A 136 -10.19 9.94 -8.45
CA TRP A 136 -8.89 9.43 -8.85
C TRP A 136 -8.99 7.99 -9.34
N ARG A 137 -8.31 7.77 -10.47
CA ARG A 137 -8.14 6.46 -11.10
C ARG A 137 -6.67 6.25 -11.35
N PHE A 138 -6.26 4.99 -11.26
CA PHE A 138 -4.90 4.57 -11.48
C PHE A 138 -4.90 3.46 -12.52
N LYS A 139 -4.01 3.57 -13.51
CA LYS A 139 -3.82 2.51 -14.49
C LYS A 139 -2.77 1.54 -13.98
N ILE A 140 -3.08 0.24 -13.99
CA ILE A 140 -2.08 -0.80 -13.78
C ILE A 140 -1.16 -0.80 -15.00
N PHE A 141 0.06 -0.28 -14.83
CA PHE A 141 1.03 -0.17 -15.92
C PHE A 141 1.74 -1.47 -16.19
N LYS A 142 2.15 -2.17 -15.13
CA LYS A 142 2.85 -3.45 -15.19
C LYS A 142 2.83 -4.13 -13.83
N ILE A 143 2.84 -5.45 -13.81
CA ILE A 143 3.14 -6.26 -12.62
C ILE A 143 4.63 -6.63 -12.64
N VAL A 144 5.32 -6.42 -11.54
CA VAL A 144 6.76 -6.68 -11.38
C VAL A 144 7.03 -7.54 -10.14
N ALA A 145 8.13 -8.29 -10.16
CA ALA A 145 8.61 -9.03 -9.01
C ALA A 145 9.82 -8.32 -8.38
N HIS A 146 9.79 -8.14 -7.07
CA HIS A 146 10.89 -7.65 -6.26
C HIS A 146 11.46 -8.81 -5.45
N LYS A 147 12.72 -9.16 -5.72
CA LYS A 147 13.42 -10.20 -4.97
C LYS A 147 14.23 -9.58 -3.85
N TYR A 148 14.03 -10.10 -2.65
CA TYR A 148 14.80 -9.79 -1.46
C TYR A 148 15.49 -11.07 -0.98
N GLN A 149 16.44 -10.92 -0.06
CA GLN A 149 17.21 -12.04 0.46
C GLN A 149 16.35 -13.20 0.98
N ASN A 150 15.20 -12.90 1.60
CA ASN A 150 14.33 -13.88 2.23
C ASN A 150 12.87 -13.80 1.75
N SER A 151 12.59 -13.07 0.68
CA SER A 151 11.22 -12.90 0.21
C SER A 151 11.15 -12.48 -1.25
N THR A 152 10.00 -12.76 -1.87
CA THR A 152 9.66 -12.25 -3.20
C THR A 152 8.31 -11.56 -3.12
N THR A 153 8.22 -10.35 -3.64
CA THR A 153 6.98 -9.56 -3.65
C THR A 153 6.56 -9.30 -5.09
N PHE A 154 5.31 -9.54 -5.42
CA PHE A 154 4.72 -9.16 -6.70
C PHE A 154 3.87 -7.93 -6.49
N SER A 155 4.16 -6.87 -7.25
CA SER A 155 3.51 -5.58 -7.10
C SER A 155 3.02 -5.07 -8.45
N ALA A 156 1.81 -4.51 -8.47
CA ALA A 156 1.32 -3.71 -9.58
C ALA A 156 1.97 -2.32 -9.50
N GLN A 157 2.71 -1.93 -10.54
CA GLN A 157 3.10 -0.54 -10.76
C GLN A 157 1.92 0.22 -11.35
N LEU A 158 1.65 1.41 -10.82
CA LEU A 158 0.47 2.19 -11.11
C LEU A 158 0.85 3.54 -11.74
N LEU A 159 0.01 4.03 -12.64
CA LEU A 159 0.12 5.37 -13.20
C LEU A 159 -1.11 6.20 -12.83
N PHE A 160 -0.87 7.40 -12.34
CA PHE A 160 -1.88 8.43 -12.13
C PHE A 160 -1.73 9.50 -13.22
N ASN A 161 -2.73 9.66 -14.09
CA ASN A 161 -2.64 10.53 -15.27
C ASN A 161 -1.36 10.28 -16.09
N ASP A 162 -1.07 9.00 -16.36
CA ASP A 162 0.15 8.51 -17.06
C ASP A 162 1.49 8.87 -16.39
N LYS A 163 1.47 9.20 -15.09
CA LYS A 163 2.67 9.50 -14.29
C LYS A 163 2.82 8.51 -13.14
N GLU A 164 4.06 8.15 -12.82
CA GLU A 164 4.40 7.26 -11.69
C GLU A 164 4.25 7.92 -10.32
N ASN A 165 4.08 9.25 -10.29
CA ASN A 165 3.91 10.04 -9.07
C ASN A 165 2.68 10.96 -9.18
N ILE A 166 2.10 11.26 -8.03
CA ILE A 166 1.11 12.32 -7.87
C ILE A 166 1.85 13.62 -7.61
N TYR A 167 1.39 14.72 -8.21
CA TYR A 167 2.02 16.02 -8.08
C TYR A 167 1.05 17.04 -7.47
N PHE A 168 1.57 17.89 -6.59
CA PHE A 168 0.89 19.05 -6.05
C PHE A 168 1.79 20.27 -6.22
N ASN A 169 1.29 21.34 -6.86
CA ASN A 169 2.09 22.53 -7.19
C ASN A 169 3.44 22.22 -7.84
N SER A 170 3.44 21.29 -8.81
CA SER A 170 4.63 20.79 -9.53
C SER A 170 5.62 19.95 -8.72
N ASN A 171 5.38 19.74 -7.42
CA ASN A 171 6.20 18.88 -6.58
C ASN A 171 5.58 17.49 -6.44
N PRO A 172 6.37 16.40 -6.53
CA PRO A 172 5.86 15.05 -6.33
C PRO A 172 5.51 14.83 -4.86
N ILE A 173 4.26 14.43 -4.63
CA ILE A 173 3.70 14.11 -3.31
C ILE A 173 3.42 12.62 -3.14
N SER A 174 3.95 11.78 -4.02
CA SER A 174 4.07 10.35 -3.80
C SER A 174 5.44 9.87 -4.22
N ALA A 175 5.86 8.75 -3.68
CA ALA A 175 7.20 8.22 -3.84
C ALA A 175 7.36 7.20 -4.97
N GLY A 176 6.27 6.91 -5.68
CA GLY A 176 6.15 5.89 -6.71
C GLY A 176 4.89 5.06 -6.42
N LEU A 177 3.98 5.00 -7.38
CA LEU A 177 2.67 4.38 -7.15
C LEU A 177 2.73 2.89 -7.43
N HIS A 178 2.46 2.07 -6.42
CA HIS A 178 2.44 0.63 -6.54
C HIS A 178 1.44 0.01 -5.57
N MET A 179 1.02 -1.22 -5.85
CA MET A 179 0.11 -1.98 -5.00
C MET A 179 0.63 -3.41 -4.89
N THR A 180 0.96 -3.82 -3.67
CA THR A 180 1.41 -5.19 -3.42
C THR A 180 0.26 -6.16 -3.65
N LEU A 181 0.49 -7.19 -4.47
CA LEU A 181 -0.49 -8.24 -4.78
C LEU A 181 -0.18 -9.52 -4.00
N ILE A 182 1.08 -9.95 -4.05
CA ILE A 182 1.56 -11.20 -3.44
C ILE A 182 2.80 -10.90 -2.63
N GLN A 183 2.82 -11.33 -1.37
CA GLN A 183 4.02 -11.47 -0.56
C GLN A 183 4.36 -12.95 -0.43
N CYS A 184 5.58 -13.33 -0.80
CA CYS A 184 6.11 -14.66 -0.58
C CYS A 184 7.23 -14.58 0.46
N GLN A 185 7.06 -15.28 1.58
CA GLN A 185 8.03 -15.27 2.69
C GLN A 185 9.03 -16.43 2.66
N ASP A 186 8.86 -17.37 1.72
CA ASP A 186 9.76 -18.49 1.54
C ASP A 186 10.33 -18.46 0.10
N PRO A 187 11.61 -18.10 -0.10
CA PRO A 187 12.20 -18.07 -1.43
C PRO A 187 12.28 -19.45 -2.07
N SER A 188 12.21 -20.56 -1.32
CA SER A 188 12.22 -21.92 -1.86
C SER A 188 10.94 -22.31 -2.61
N ILE A 189 9.90 -21.48 -2.57
CA ILE A 189 8.72 -21.63 -3.42
C ILE A 189 9.07 -21.38 -4.89
N PHE A 190 10.02 -20.47 -5.14
CA PHE A 190 10.50 -20.16 -6.48
C PHE A 190 11.88 -20.81 -6.68
N GLU A 191 11.87 -22.10 -7.02
CA GLU A 191 13.11 -22.87 -7.24
C GLU A 191 13.97 -22.31 -8.38
N ASN A 192 13.37 -21.53 -9.29
CA ASN A 192 14.04 -20.80 -10.34
C ASN A 192 13.20 -19.60 -10.82
N ASP A 193 13.82 -18.78 -11.67
CA ASP A 193 13.21 -17.56 -12.21
C ASP A 193 12.09 -17.84 -13.23
N ILE A 194 12.05 -19.04 -13.82
CA ILE A 194 11.06 -19.39 -14.85
C ILE A 194 9.64 -19.33 -14.29
N LEU A 195 9.43 -19.82 -13.06
CA LEU A 195 8.11 -19.75 -12.42
C LEU A 195 7.69 -18.31 -12.13
N ILE A 196 8.63 -17.46 -11.74
CA ILE A 196 8.37 -16.04 -11.50
C ILE A 196 7.96 -15.38 -12.81
N ASP A 197 8.71 -15.63 -13.89
CA ASP A 197 8.43 -15.06 -15.21
C ASP A 197 7.07 -15.51 -15.75
N GLN A 198 6.70 -16.79 -15.58
CA GLN A 198 5.38 -17.30 -15.96
C GLN A 198 4.25 -16.61 -15.19
N ILE A 199 4.39 -16.47 -13.86
CA ILE A 199 3.41 -15.76 -13.03
C ILE A 199 3.29 -14.30 -13.48
N LEU A 200 4.42 -13.62 -13.72
CA LEU A 200 4.44 -12.24 -14.19
C LEU A 200 3.77 -12.10 -15.56
N GLU A 201 4.02 -13.02 -16.49
CA GLU A 201 3.39 -13.02 -17.82
C GLU A 201 1.87 -13.12 -17.69
N TYR A 202 1.37 -14.12 -16.94
CA TYR A 202 -0.06 -14.30 -16.75
C TYR A 202 -0.71 -13.13 -16.03
N LEU A 203 -0.08 -12.59 -14.98
CA LEU A 203 -0.61 -11.44 -14.25
C LEU A 203 -0.69 -10.19 -15.14
N ASN A 204 0.35 -9.93 -15.93
CA ASN A 204 0.34 -8.79 -16.86
C ASN A 204 -0.71 -8.98 -17.96
N GLN A 205 -0.87 -10.17 -18.53
CA GLN A 205 -1.91 -10.44 -19.54
C GLN A 205 -3.33 -10.15 -19.03
N HIS A 206 -3.61 -10.36 -17.74
CA HIS A 206 -4.95 -10.17 -17.16
C HIS A 206 -5.18 -8.77 -16.58
N LEU A 207 -4.15 -8.17 -15.97
CA LEU A 207 -4.29 -6.94 -15.17
C LEU A 207 -3.73 -5.70 -15.85
N GLN A 208 -2.76 -5.84 -16.77
CA GLN A 208 -2.13 -4.67 -17.39
C GLN A 208 -3.14 -3.83 -18.17
N GLY A 209 -3.06 -2.51 -18.01
CA GLY A 209 -3.93 -1.54 -18.67
C GLY A 209 -5.28 -1.32 -18.00
N LYS A 210 -5.65 -2.15 -17.01
CA LYS A 210 -6.89 -1.98 -16.24
C LYS A 210 -6.80 -0.75 -15.34
N LEU A 211 -7.95 -0.08 -15.16
CA LEU A 211 -8.08 1.03 -14.23
C LEU A 211 -8.54 0.51 -12.87
N ILE A 212 -8.00 1.07 -11.80
CA ILE A 212 -8.46 0.89 -10.44
C ILE A 212 -8.85 2.25 -9.86
N LYS A 213 -9.86 2.26 -9.01
CA LYS A 213 -10.45 3.46 -8.41
C LYS A 213 -10.15 3.50 -6.93
N ILE A 214 -10.03 4.70 -6.36
CA ILE A 214 -9.98 4.84 -4.90
C ILE A 214 -11.34 4.56 -4.25
N ALA A 215 -11.36 3.82 -3.15
CA ALA A 215 -12.60 3.52 -2.43
C ALA A 215 -13.20 4.80 -1.82
N PRO A 216 -14.49 5.11 -2.05
CA PRO A 216 -15.20 6.13 -1.31
C PRO A 216 -15.59 5.55 0.05
N LYS A 217 -15.02 6.08 1.14
CA LYS A 217 -15.50 5.75 2.49
C LYS A 217 -16.12 7.01 3.09
N ASN A 218 -17.44 7.03 3.21
CA ASN A 218 -18.20 8.23 3.64
C ASN A 218 -17.98 9.46 2.74
N GLY A 219 -17.74 9.27 1.44
CA GLY A 219 -17.53 10.35 0.47
C GLY A 219 -16.13 10.97 0.49
N ILE A 220 -15.18 10.39 1.24
CA ILE A 220 -13.79 10.85 1.32
C ILE A 220 -12.86 9.62 1.15
N ALA A 221 -11.68 9.82 0.57
CA ALA A 221 -10.67 8.78 0.42
C ALA A 221 -10.12 8.34 1.78
N ASP A 222 -10.09 7.03 2.05
CA ASP A 222 -9.50 6.49 3.27
C ASP A 222 -7.98 6.74 3.25
N LEU A 223 -7.47 7.44 4.27
CA LEU A 223 -6.05 7.69 4.49
C LEU A 223 -5.67 7.20 5.89
N GLU A 224 -4.71 6.30 6.01
CA GLU A 224 -4.16 5.94 7.33
C GLU A 224 -2.95 6.82 7.70
N PHE A 225 -3.05 7.57 8.82
CA PHE A 225 -1.99 8.43 9.33
C PHE A 225 -1.29 7.88 10.58
N GLY A 226 0.02 7.64 10.52
CA GLY A 226 0.84 7.37 11.71
C GLY A 226 1.38 8.65 12.37
N ILE A 227 1.62 8.63 13.68
CA ILE A 227 2.54 9.56 14.37
C ILE A 227 3.41 8.72 15.32
N SER A 228 4.69 9.02 15.45
CA SER A 228 5.64 8.22 16.26
C SER A 228 5.10 7.93 17.67
N GLY A 229 5.06 6.65 18.06
CA GLY A 229 4.64 6.18 19.38
C GLY A 229 3.18 5.74 19.47
N THR A 230 2.34 6.02 18.46
CA THR A 230 0.93 5.59 18.44
C THR A 230 0.45 5.30 17.02
N THR A 231 -0.16 4.13 16.79
CA THR A 231 -0.86 3.86 15.52
C THR A 231 -2.26 4.46 15.64
N TRP A 232 -2.40 5.74 15.31
CA TRP A 232 -3.74 6.28 15.09
C TRP A 232 -4.18 5.89 13.68
N ARG A 233 -5.45 5.52 13.52
CA ARG A 233 -6.08 5.37 12.21
C ARG A 233 -7.03 6.54 12.10
N ILE A 234 -6.77 7.43 11.16
CA ILE A 234 -7.55 8.67 11.06
C ILE A 234 -8.17 8.70 9.68
N ARG A 235 -9.35 8.12 9.58
CA ARG A 235 -10.10 8.08 8.34
C ARG A 235 -10.55 9.50 8.04
N ALA A 236 -10.10 10.05 6.91
CA ALA A 236 -10.54 11.37 6.47
C ALA A 236 -12.09 11.35 6.37
N GLY A 237 -12.75 12.22 7.14
CA GLY A 237 -14.22 12.26 7.26
C GLY A 237 -14.81 11.84 8.60
N GLN A 238 -14.05 11.18 9.48
CA GLN A 238 -14.46 11.11 10.88
C GLN A 238 -14.17 12.46 11.52
N LYS A 239 -15.22 13.18 11.96
CA LYS A 239 -15.03 14.23 12.97
C LYS A 239 -14.23 13.59 14.10
N ILE A 240 -13.05 14.13 14.38
CA ILE A 240 -12.27 13.73 15.54
C ILE A 240 -13.09 14.19 16.75
N GLU A 241 -13.89 13.29 17.32
CA GLU A 241 -14.51 13.51 18.62
C GLU A 241 -13.42 13.32 19.67
N LEU A 242 -12.73 14.42 19.97
CA LEU A 242 -11.90 14.51 21.16
C LEU A 242 -12.85 14.46 22.36
N ASN A 243 -12.89 13.32 23.07
CA ASN A 243 -13.51 13.27 24.39
C ASN A 243 -12.87 14.37 25.24
N LYS A 244 -13.69 15.34 25.67
CA LYS A 244 -13.29 16.41 26.60
C LYS A 244 -12.95 15.83 27.97
#